data_AF-A0A1R0WGW1-F1
#
_entry.id   AF-A0A1R0WGW1-F1
#
_cell.length_a   1.000
_cell.length_b   1.000
_cell.length_c   1.000
_cell.angle_alpha   90.00
_cell.angle_beta   90.00
_cell.angle_gamma   90.00
#
_symmetry.space_group_name_H-M   'P 1'
#
loop_
_entity.id
_entity.type
_entity.pdbx_description
1 polymer ?
#
loop_
_entity_poly.entity_id
_entity_poly.type
_entity_poly.pdbx_seq_one_letter_code
_entity_poly.pdbx_strand_id
1 'polypeptide(L)'
;MLKCIIKIETLPSTSPKVGEVISVAPLKVKWGEQIVITADKLVLPKLFTSGYKIPNRYQDTEGLMIDEYLEWKVDLRLGDRLILVPDEYLKIWYVFDVI
;
A
#
# COMPACT_ATOMS: atom_id res chain seq x y z
N MET A 1 26.09 -40.41 18.88
CA MET A 1 26.47 -38.99 18.73
C MET A 1 25.24 -38.23 18.26
N LEU A 2 24.46 -37.64 19.19
CA LEU A 2 23.22 -36.94 18.87
C LEU A 2 23.57 -35.54 18.30
N LYS A 3 23.19 -35.28 17.05
CA LYS A 3 23.26 -33.93 16.46
C LYS A 3 22.11 -33.10 17.06
N CYS A 4 22.44 -32.16 17.93
CA CYS A 4 21.53 -31.11 18.33
C CYS A 4 21.33 -30.17 17.12
N ILE A 5 20.16 -30.22 16.50
CA ILE A 5 19.77 -29.27 15.46
C ILE A 5 19.08 -28.12 16.18
N ILE A 6 19.81 -27.03 16.40
CA ILE A 6 19.23 -25.78 16.90
C ILE A 6 18.39 -25.20 15.76
N LYS A 7 17.07 -25.39 15.81
CA LYS A 7 16.13 -24.63 14.98
C LYS A 7 16.12 -23.21 15.55
N ILE A 8 16.82 -22.30 14.88
CA ILE A 8 16.66 -20.87 15.13
C ILE A 8 15.32 -20.51 14.49
N GLU A 9 14.27 -20.34 15.31
CA GLU A 9 13.02 -19.73 14.88
C GLU A 9 13.32 -18.25 14.62
N THR A 10 13.71 -17.92 13.38
CA THR A 10 13.82 -16.53 12.97
C THR A 10 12.43 -15.91 13.06
N LEU A 11 12.29 -14.86 13.85
CA LEU A 11 11.09 -14.05 13.86
C LEU A 11 10.75 -13.62 12.42
N PRO A 12 9.45 -13.57 12.07
CA PRO A 12 9.04 -13.09 10.76
C PRO A 12 9.64 -11.70 10.48
N SER A 13 10.23 -11.52 9.31
CA SER A 13 10.78 -10.21 8.91
C SER A 13 9.64 -9.21 8.74
N THR A 14 9.58 -8.20 9.60
CA THR A 14 8.70 -7.03 9.49
C THR A 14 9.29 -5.93 8.60
N SER A 15 10.40 -6.21 7.91
CA SER A 15 11.03 -5.25 7.01
C SER A 15 10.13 -4.96 5.80
N PRO A 16 10.12 -3.72 5.27
CA PRO A 16 9.38 -3.39 4.05
C PRO A 16 9.72 -4.34 2.91
N LYS A 17 8.68 -4.75 2.17
CA LYS A 17 8.75 -5.65 1.02
C LYS A 17 8.05 -5.02 -0.17
N VAL A 18 8.47 -5.42 -1.36
CA VAL A 18 7.78 -5.04 -2.59
C VAL A 18 6.80 -6.15 -2.98
N GLY A 19 5.56 -5.78 -3.24
CA GLY A 19 4.52 -6.64 -3.82
C GLY A 19 4.03 -6.10 -5.15
N GLU A 20 3.34 -6.92 -5.93
CA GLU A 20 2.78 -6.57 -7.24
C GLU A 20 1.25 -6.71 -7.23
N VAL A 21 0.54 -5.70 -7.72
CA VAL A 21 -0.93 -5.74 -7.83
C VAL A 21 -1.34 -6.70 -8.95
N ILE A 22 -2.01 -7.79 -8.59
CA ILE A 22 -2.47 -8.82 -9.53
C ILE A 22 -3.99 -8.78 -9.78
N SER A 23 -4.73 -8.02 -8.96
CA SER A 23 -6.17 -7.78 -9.11
C SER A 23 -6.53 -6.49 -8.39
N VAL A 24 -7.47 -5.71 -8.91
CA VAL A 24 -7.94 -4.44 -8.31
C VAL A 24 -9.37 -4.50 -7.78
N ALA A 25 -10.18 -5.47 -8.24
CA ALA A 25 -11.58 -5.63 -7.85
C ALA A 25 -11.95 -7.12 -7.68
N PRO A 26 -11.72 -7.73 -6.49
CA PRO A 26 -11.15 -7.14 -5.28
C PRO A 26 -9.62 -6.98 -5.38
N LEU A 27 -9.05 -6.07 -4.58
CA LEU A 27 -7.61 -5.85 -4.51
C LEU A 27 -6.89 -7.13 -4.06
N LYS A 28 -5.88 -7.55 -4.82
CA LYS A 28 -4.97 -8.64 -4.46
C LYS A 28 -3.55 -8.25 -4.84
N VAL A 29 -2.61 -8.53 -3.94
CA VAL A 29 -1.20 -8.21 -4.12
C VAL A 29 -0.37 -9.47 -3.96
N LYS A 30 0.44 -9.81 -4.97
CA LYS A 30 1.39 -10.91 -4.91
C LYS A 30 2.64 -10.42 -4.18
N TRP A 31 3.09 -11.18 -3.18
CA TRP A 31 4.36 -10.97 -2.50
C TRP A 31 5.25 -12.20 -2.63
N GLY A 32 6.47 -12.00 -3.15
CA GLY A 32 7.36 -13.12 -3.51
C GLY A 32 6.71 -14.03 -4.55
N GLU A 33 6.98 -15.33 -4.50
CA GLU A 33 6.41 -16.28 -5.47
C GLU A 33 5.15 -17.02 -5.01
N GLN A 34 4.90 -17.05 -3.70
CA GLN A 34 3.93 -18.00 -3.12
C GLN A 34 2.79 -17.33 -2.35
N ILE A 35 2.86 -16.02 -2.10
CA ILE A 35 1.92 -15.36 -1.21
C ILE A 35 1.06 -14.38 -2.00
N VAL A 36 -0.26 -14.51 -1.83
CA VAL A 36 -1.25 -13.56 -2.34
C VAL A 36 -1.97 -12.98 -1.15
N ILE A 37 -1.87 -11.65 -1.00
CA ILE A 37 -2.50 -10.89 0.06
C ILE A 37 -3.81 -10.33 -0.48
N THR A 38 -4.91 -10.61 0.20
CA THR A 38 -6.27 -10.20 -0.18
C THR A 38 -6.64 -8.87 0.46
N ALA A 39 -7.62 -8.17 -0.12
CA ALA A 39 -8.09 -6.86 0.32
C ALA A 39 -8.43 -6.77 1.82
N ASP A 40 -8.99 -7.84 2.43
CA ASP A 40 -9.32 -7.88 3.86
C ASP A 40 -8.10 -7.90 4.79
N LYS A 41 -6.91 -8.18 4.24
CA LYS A 41 -5.64 -8.16 4.96
C LYS A 41 -4.78 -6.93 4.64
N LEU A 42 -5.25 -6.06 3.73
CA LEU A 42 -4.53 -4.86 3.32
C LEU A 42 -5.09 -3.62 4.03
N VAL A 43 -4.21 -2.89 4.70
CA VAL A 43 -4.52 -1.57 5.26
C VAL A 43 -3.97 -0.52 4.30
N LEU A 44 -4.89 0.21 3.67
CA LEU A 44 -4.58 1.21 2.66
C LEU A 44 -4.62 2.63 3.28
N PRO A 45 -3.63 3.48 3.00
CA PRO A 45 -3.69 4.90 3.30
C PRO A 45 -4.89 5.57 2.63
N LYS A 46 -5.34 6.69 3.20
CA LYS A 46 -6.46 7.47 2.67
C LYS A 46 -6.27 7.84 1.19
N LEU A 47 -5.03 8.09 0.79
CA LEU A 47 -4.64 8.44 -0.58
C LEU A 47 -5.14 7.44 -1.63
N PHE A 48 -5.18 6.15 -1.29
CA PHE A 48 -5.59 5.06 -2.20
C PHE A 48 -7.08 4.74 -2.11
N THR A 49 -7.79 5.29 -1.12
CA THR A 49 -9.20 5.00 -0.87
C THR A 49 -10.07 6.18 -1.26
N SER A 50 -10.07 7.22 -0.43
CA SER A 50 -10.92 8.42 -0.60
C SER A 50 -10.16 9.66 -1.07
N GLY A 51 -8.83 9.59 -1.15
CA GLY A 51 -7.99 10.73 -1.53
C GLY A 51 -8.02 11.88 -0.51
N TYR A 52 -7.38 12.98 -0.89
CA TYR A 52 -7.39 14.25 -0.15
C TYR A 52 -7.97 15.35 -1.03
N LYS A 53 -8.81 16.19 -0.43
CA LYS A 53 -9.25 17.45 -1.04
C LYS A 53 -8.36 18.57 -0.52
N ILE A 54 -7.56 19.14 -1.40
CA ILE A 54 -6.62 20.20 -1.09
C ILE A 54 -7.27 21.52 -1.51
N PRO A 55 -7.55 22.46 -0.58
CA PRO A 55 -8.10 23.76 -0.95
C PRO A 55 -7.10 24.49 -1.83
N ASN A 56 -7.58 25.03 -2.94
CA ASN A 56 -6.81 25.79 -3.89
C ASN A 56 -7.50 27.13 -4.13
N ARG A 57 -6.79 28.22 -3.83
CA ARG A 57 -7.29 29.58 -4.03
C ARG A 57 -6.35 30.33 -4.97
N TYR A 58 -6.88 30.82 -6.07
CA TYR A 58 -6.10 31.52 -7.08
C TYR A 58 -6.88 32.67 -7.70
N GLN A 59 -6.15 33.57 -8.36
CA GLN A 59 -6.72 34.64 -9.15
C GLN A 59 -6.76 34.21 -10.62
N ASP A 60 -7.92 34.32 -11.26
CA ASP A 60 -8.07 33.99 -12.68
C ASP A 60 -7.54 35.11 -13.60
N THR A 61 -7.67 34.91 -14.92
CA THR A 61 -7.22 35.89 -15.92
C THR A 61 -8.03 37.18 -15.93
N GLU A 62 -9.23 37.19 -15.35
CA GLU A 62 -10.12 38.35 -15.24
C GLU A 62 -9.93 39.10 -13.92
N GLY A 63 -9.06 38.58 -13.04
CA GLY A 63 -8.75 39.17 -11.75
C GLY A 63 -9.70 38.73 -10.63
N LEU A 64 -10.61 37.78 -10.88
CA LEU A 64 -11.53 37.23 -9.88
C LEU A 64 -10.82 36.21 -8.99
N MET A 65 -11.15 36.21 -7.71
CA MET A 65 -10.67 35.20 -6.76
C MET A 65 -11.55 33.96 -6.86
N ILE A 66 -10.93 32.83 -7.18
CA ILE A 66 -11.58 31.53 -7.28
C ILE A 66 -11.12 30.65 -6.12
N ASP A 67 -12.10 30.03 -5.44
CA ASP A 67 -11.90 29.05 -4.37
C ASP A 67 -12.36 27.66 -4.86
N GLU A 68 -11.41 26.75 -5.07
CA GLU A 68 -11.64 25.40 -5.60
C GLU A 68 -10.95 24.35 -4.73
N TYR A 69 -11.14 23.07 -5.07
CA TYR A 69 -10.44 21.95 -4.46
C TYR A 69 -9.74 21.11 -5.51
N LEU A 70 -8.47 20.77 -5.25
CA LEU A 70 -7.73 19.75 -5.98
C LEU A 70 -7.95 18.40 -5.30
N GLU A 71 -8.36 17.39 -6.07
CA GLU A 71 -8.45 16.02 -5.59
C GLU A 71 -7.11 15.31 -5.82
N TRP A 72 -6.44 14.97 -4.72
CA TRP A 72 -5.22 14.16 -4.76
C TRP A 72 -5.55 12.73 -4.32
N LYS A 73 -5.54 11.82 -5.30
CA LYS A 73 -5.85 10.41 -5.12
C LYS A 73 -4.93 9.55 -5.99
N VAL A 74 -4.55 8.38 -5.51
CA VAL A 74 -3.79 7.39 -6.29
C VAL A 74 -4.68 6.18 -6.54
N ASP A 75 -4.94 5.89 -7.81
CA ASP A 75 -5.67 4.69 -8.23
C ASP A 75 -4.69 3.58 -8.58
N LEU A 76 -4.82 2.44 -7.91
CA LEU A 76 -3.99 1.25 -8.16
C LEU A 76 -4.40 0.56 -9.46
N ARG A 77 -3.40 0.11 -10.21
CA ARG A 77 -3.56 -0.61 -11.47
C ARG A 77 -2.89 -1.98 -11.40
N LEU A 78 -3.30 -2.85 -12.32
CA LEU A 78 -2.66 -4.15 -12.49
C LEU A 78 -1.18 -3.96 -12.86
N GLY A 79 -0.30 -4.68 -12.18
CA GLY A 79 1.14 -4.61 -12.35
C GLY A 79 1.85 -3.54 -11.51
N ASP A 80 1.11 -2.67 -10.80
CA ASP A 80 1.72 -1.67 -9.90
C ASP A 80 2.51 -2.36 -8.80
N ARG A 81 3.67 -1.80 -8.46
CA ARG A 81 4.51 -2.30 -7.38
C ARG A 81 4.28 -1.50 -6.12
N LEU A 82 4.01 -2.20 -5.03
CA LEU A 82 3.66 -1.61 -3.74
C LEU A 82 4.73 -1.91 -2.69
N ILE A 83 5.04 -0.91 -1.87
CA ILE A 83 5.77 -1.13 -0.63
C ILE A 83 4.78 -1.57 0.45
N LEU A 84 5.00 -2.78 0.96
CA LEU A 84 4.19 -3.44 1.98
C LEU A 84 5.02 -3.67 3.24
N VAL A 85 4.40 -3.50 4.40
CA VAL A 85 4.98 -3.86 5.69
C VAL A 85 4.00 -4.78 6.41
N PRO A 86 4.37 -6.01 6.76
CA PRO A 86 3.50 -6.86 7.55
C PRO A 86 3.48 -6.42 9.02
N ASP A 87 2.39 -6.73 9.71
CA ASP A 87 2.33 -6.67 11.17
C ASP A 87 3.21 -7.76 11.81
N GLU A 88 3.36 -7.69 13.13
CA GLU A 88 4.21 -8.61 13.90
C GLU A 88 3.80 -10.09 13.77
N TYR A 89 2.53 -10.35 13.40
CA TYR A 89 1.96 -11.68 13.29
C TYR A 89 1.81 -12.19 11.84
N LEU A 90 2.24 -11.42 10.84
CA LEU A 90 2.01 -11.68 9.41
C LEU A 90 0.53 -11.96 9.06
N LYS A 91 -0.39 -11.24 9.70
CA LYS A 91 -1.83 -11.32 9.45
C LYS A 91 -2.37 -10.12 8.69
N ILE A 92 -1.72 -8.97 8.82
CA ILE A 92 -2.14 -7.70 8.22
C ILE A 92 -0.94 -7.07 7.53
N TRP A 93 -1.16 -6.43 6.39
CA TRP A 93 -0.14 -5.72 5.63
C TRP A 93 -0.54 -4.26 5.42
N TYR A 94 0.36 -3.36 5.80
CA TYR A 94 0.23 -1.93 5.60
C TYR A 94 0.86 -1.55 4.26
N VAL A 95 0.09 -0.90 3.39
CA VAL A 95 0.59 -0.34 2.13
C VAL A 95 1.14 1.05 2.42
N PHE A 96 2.39 1.32 2.04
CA PHE A 96 3.02 2.62 2.24
C PHE A 96 2.98 3.47 0.98
N ASP A 97 3.46 2.92 -0.14
CA ASP A 97 3.62 3.67 -1.38
C ASP A 97 3.59 2.77 -2.62
N VAL A 98 3.44 3.39 -3.79
CA VAL A 98 3.60 2.79 -5.12
C VAL A 98 4.97 3.20 -5.67
N ILE A 99 5.69 2.26 -6.31
CA ILE A 99 7.02 2.49 -6.94
C ILE A 99 7.06 2.12 -8.41
#